data_AF-A0A540VPI6-F1
#
_entry.id   AF-A0A540VPI6-F1
#
_cell.length_a   1.000
_cell.length_b   1.000
_cell.length_c   1.000
_cell.angle_alpha   90.00
_cell.angle_beta   90.00
_cell.angle_gamma   90.00
#
_symmetry.space_group_name_H-M   'P 1'
#
loop_
_entity.id
_entity.type
_entity.pdbx_description
1 polymer ?
#
loop_
_entity_poly.entity_id
_entity_poly.type
_entity_poly.pdbx_seq_one_letter_code
_entity_poly.pdbx_strand_id
1 'polypeptide(L)'
;MNKRAALLTLALAQSASAFAAGDPVEMAHQAGFTSCDTAIETTFERFMKAASRRVEIKFDENELLNHAVAFTASYGNKGDSVIQHITVINTGETCFTSSAAQVTDTESCDSYQRKFPEMRDVATQADLEWVDTEDGVTGVLKDLPEGGCAITIAYMGRYDVE
;
A
#
# COMPACT_ATOMS: atom_id res chain seq x y z
N MET A 1 20.43 37.43 43.64
CA MET A 1 19.97 36.05 43.40
C MET A 1 19.62 35.90 41.93
N ASN A 2 20.40 35.09 41.22
CA ASN A 2 20.22 34.75 39.82
C ASN A 2 18.94 33.94 39.60
N LYS A 3 18.25 34.16 38.48
CA LYS A 3 17.94 33.11 37.49
C LYS A 3 17.39 33.74 36.21
N ARG A 4 18.19 33.62 35.16
CA ARG A 4 17.91 34.02 33.77
C ARG A 4 16.72 33.21 33.26
N ALA A 5 15.75 33.89 32.65
CA ALA A 5 14.76 33.27 31.80
C ALA A 5 15.47 32.79 30.52
N ALA A 6 15.55 31.48 30.33
CA ALA A 6 15.93 30.87 29.06
C ALA A 6 14.66 30.21 28.51
N LEU A 7 14.06 30.84 27.51
CA LEU A 7 13.04 30.21 26.67
C LEU A 7 13.71 29.06 25.92
N LEU A 8 13.34 27.83 26.26
CA LEU A 8 13.65 26.66 25.47
C LEU A 8 12.56 26.54 24.40
N THR A 9 12.79 27.15 23.23
CA THR A 9 11.93 26.94 22.06
C THR A 9 12.20 25.52 21.56
N LEU A 10 11.32 24.59 21.93
CA LEU A 10 11.35 23.22 21.44
C LEU A 10 11.03 23.25 19.94
N ALA A 11 12.05 23.26 19.09
CA ALA A 11 11.90 23.03 17.67
C ALA A 11 11.50 21.57 17.47
N LEU A 12 10.19 21.30 17.48
CA LEU A 12 9.66 20.11 16.82
C LEU A 12 9.86 20.32 15.31
N ALA A 13 11.04 19.98 14.81
CA ALA A 13 11.20 19.59 13.42
C ALA A 13 10.51 18.21 13.28
N GLN A 14 9.18 18.23 13.24
CA GLN A 14 8.47 17.15 12.55
C GLN A 14 8.79 17.38 11.08
N SER A 15 9.77 16.64 10.54
CA SER A 15 9.89 16.42 9.11
C SER A 15 8.68 15.61 8.66
N ALA A 16 7.51 16.24 8.66
CA ALA A 16 6.36 15.76 7.93
C ALA A 16 6.70 15.96 6.46
N SER A 17 7.40 15.00 5.88
CA SER A 17 7.56 14.85 4.43
C SER A 17 6.20 14.44 3.87
N ALA A 18 5.25 15.37 3.91
CA ALA A 18 3.92 15.21 3.36
C ALA A 18 4.03 15.32 1.83
N PHE A 19 4.46 14.25 1.17
CA PHE A 19 4.39 14.15 -0.27
C PHE A 19 2.93 13.97 -0.67
N ALA A 20 2.31 15.05 -1.15
CA ALA A 20 1.02 15.00 -1.80
C ALA A 20 1.20 14.49 -3.24
N ALA A 21 0.46 13.43 -3.61
CA ALA A 21 0.43 12.84 -4.96
C ALA A 21 1.80 12.59 -5.63
N GLY A 22 2.82 12.22 -4.85
CA GLY A 22 4.16 11.95 -5.36
C GLY A 22 4.24 10.66 -6.19
N ASP A 23 5.20 10.62 -7.11
CA ASP A 23 5.60 9.41 -7.82
C ASP A 23 6.29 8.45 -6.82
N PRO A 24 5.81 7.21 -6.64
CA PRO A 24 6.38 6.27 -5.67
C PRO A 24 7.86 5.95 -5.89
N VAL A 25 8.33 5.91 -7.14
CA VAL A 25 9.75 5.67 -7.48
C VAL A 25 10.57 6.87 -7.06
N GLU A 26 10.15 8.08 -7.44
CA GLU A 26 10.86 9.31 -7.05
C GLU A 26 10.94 9.44 -5.52
N MET A 27 9.85 9.12 -4.82
CA MET A 27 9.82 9.15 -3.36
C MET A 27 10.76 8.11 -2.73
N ALA A 28 10.85 6.90 -3.31
CA ALA A 28 11.81 5.89 -2.87
C ALA A 28 13.26 6.35 -3.08
N HIS A 29 13.56 6.94 -4.24
CA HIS A 29 14.90 7.45 -4.54
C HIS A 29 15.30 8.58 -3.59
N GLN A 30 14.37 9.49 -3.27
CA GLN A 30 14.59 10.56 -2.28
C GLN A 30 14.84 10.01 -0.86
N ALA A 31 14.30 8.84 -0.54
CA ALA A 31 14.56 8.10 0.68
C ALA A 31 15.86 7.26 0.64
N GLY A 32 16.62 7.33 -0.46
CA GLY A 32 17.86 6.56 -0.64
C GLY A 32 17.66 5.10 -1.05
N PHE A 33 16.44 4.71 -1.42
CA PHE A 33 16.14 3.41 -2.01
C PHE A 33 16.09 3.57 -3.54
N THR A 34 17.20 3.28 -4.22
CA THR A 34 17.42 3.62 -5.65
C THR A 34 17.47 2.39 -6.54
N SER A 35 16.68 1.38 -6.20
CA SER A 35 16.61 0.09 -6.87
C SER A 35 15.17 -0.40 -6.88
N CYS A 36 14.88 -1.46 -7.63
CA CYS A 36 13.54 -2.05 -7.72
C CYS A 36 12.46 -1.14 -8.34
N ASP A 37 12.84 -0.21 -9.22
CA ASP A 37 11.91 0.72 -9.88
C ASP A 37 10.79 -0.04 -10.59
N THR A 38 11.11 -1.03 -11.42
CA THR A 38 10.13 -1.89 -12.11
C THR A 38 9.15 -2.56 -11.15
N ALA A 39 9.65 -3.02 -9.99
CA ALA A 39 8.82 -3.66 -8.97
C ALA A 39 7.86 -2.65 -8.33
N ILE A 40 8.35 -1.44 -8.02
CA ILE A 40 7.56 -0.33 -7.48
C ILE A 40 6.50 0.10 -8.50
N GLU A 41 6.89 0.38 -9.75
CA GLU A 41 5.98 0.81 -10.82
C GLU A 41 4.86 -0.20 -11.06
N THR A 42 5.21 -1.47 -11.19
CA THR A 42 4.23 -2.55 -11.41
C THR A 42 3.25 -2.65 -10.24
N THR A 43 3.76 -2.61 -9.01
CA THR A 43 2.94 -2.71 -7.79
C THR A 43 1.99 -1.51 -7.64
N PHE A 44 2.40 -0.33 -8.10
CA PHE A 44 1.65 0.93 -8.03
C PHE A 44 0.84 1.26 -9.29
N GLU A 45 0.76 0.37 -10.29
CA GLU A 45 0.11 0.67 -11.59
C GLU A 45 -1.34 1.20 -11.42
N ARG A 46 -2.13 0.56 -10.55
CA ARG A 46 -3.51 0.99 -10.26
C ARG A 46 -3.58 2.34 -9.56
N PHE A 47 -2.68 2.58 -8.60
CA PHE A 47 -2.54 3.88 -7.93
C PHE A 47 -2.20 4.98 -8.94
N MET A 48 -1.30 4.71 -9.89
CA MET A 48 -0.88 5.67 -10.91
C MET A 48 -1.97 5.99 -11.95
N LYS A 49 -3.00 5.16 -12.06
CA LYS A 49 -4.18 5.39 -12.91
C LYS A 49 -5.36 6.04 -12.17
N ALA A 50 -5.34 6.10 -10.83
CA ALA A 50 -6.44 6.64 -10.04
C ALA A 50 -6.51 8.19 -10.12
N ALA A 51 -7.74 8.72 -10.20
CA ALA A 51 -7.98 10.15 -10.29
C ALA A 51 -7.72 10.89 -8.96
N SER A 52 -7.99 10.23 -7.83
CA SER A 52 -7.65 10.73 -6.50
C SER A 52 -6.70 9.75 -5.83
N ARG A 53 -5.54 10.25 -5.40
CA ARG A 53 -4.47 9.42 -4.84
C ARG A 53 -3.57 10.18 -3.88
N ARG A 54 -3.05 9.47 -2.89
CA ARG A 54 -2.05 9.94 -1.93
C ARG A 54 -1.17 8.77 -1.52
N VAL A 55 0.13 8.99 -1.40
CA VAL A 55 1.08 7.99 -0.95
C VAL A 55 2.01 8.60 0.09
N GLU A 56 2.33 7.81 1.10
CA GLU A 56 3.34 8.10 2.11
C GLU A 56 4.37 6.98 2.08
N ILE A 57 5.63 7.34 2.34
CA ILE A 57 6.75 6.41 2.42
C ILE A 57 7.27 6.37 3.86
N LYS A 58 7.60 5.16 4.32
CA LYS A 58 8.28 4.90 5.59
C LYS A 58 9.50 4.03 5.31
N PHE A 59 10.62 4.41 5.91
CA PHE A 59 11.87 3.68 5.76
C PHE A 59 12.73 3.87 7.00
N ASP A 60 13.64 2.93 7.24
CA ASP A 60 14.67 3.04 8.28
C ASP A 60 15.91 3.69 7.67
N GLU A 61 16.20 4.92 8.08
CA GLU A 61 17.33 5.73 7.60
C GLU A 61 18.71 5.14 7.96
N ASN A 62 18.79 4.18 8.89
CA ASN A 62 20.06 3.71 9.45
C ASN A 62 20.39 2.26 9.07
N GLU A 63 19.42 1.34 9.18
CA GLU A 63 19.71 -0.11 9.06
C GLU A 63 19.26 -0.72 7.73
N LEU A 64 18.29 -0.12 7.04
CA LEU A 64 17.67 -0.69 5.83
C LEU A 64 17.82 0.19 4.59
N LEU A 65 18.76 1.14 4.62
CA LEU A 65 19.06 2.00 3.48
C LEU A 65 19.34 1.15 2.23
N ASN A 66 18.57 1.39 1.16
CA ASN A 66 18.59 0.64 -0.09
C ASN A 66 18.26 -0.88 0.01
N HIS A 67 17.86 -1.38 1.19
CA HIS A 67 17.46 -2.78 1.39
C HIS A 67 15.96 -2.96 1.49
N ALA A 68 15.24 -2.02 2.10
CA ALA A 68 13.79 -2.08 2.17
C ALA A 68 13.16 -0.69 2.19
N VAL A 69 11.96 -0.61 1.63
CA VAL A 69 11.11 0.57 1.67
C VAL A 69 9.66 0.15 1.87
N ALA A 70 8.93 0.87 2.70
CA ALA A 70 7.51 0.65 2.92
C ALA A 70 6.70 1.86 2.48
N PHE A 71 5.52 1.60 1.93
CA PHE A 71 4.59 2.61 1.49
C PHE A 71 3.21 2.39 2.11
N THR A 72 2.50 3.48 2.31
CA THR A 72 1.06 3.48 2.57
C THR A 72 0.41 4.40 1.56
N ALA A 73 -0.47 3.85 0.74
CA ALA A 73 -1.18 4.57 -0.30
C ALA A 73 -2.69 4.54 -0.06
N SER A 74 -3.35 5.63 -0.40
CA SER A 74 -4.80 5.69 -0.51
C SER A 74 -5.18 6.20 -1.89
N TYR A 75 -6.07 5.51 -2.60
CA TYR A 75 -6.52 5.90 -3.92
C TYR A 75 -7.91 5.37 -4.23
N GLY A 76 -8.56 5.91 -5.25
CA GLY A 76 -9.88 5.45 -5.67
C GLY A 76 -10.59 6.46 -6.56
N ASN A 77 -11.79 6.09 -6.98
CA ASN A 77 -12.75 6.94 -7.65
C ASN A 77 -13.94 7.18 -6.71
N LYS A 78 -15.00 7.79 -7.24
CA LYS A 78 -16.22 7.99 -6.46
C LYS A 78 -16.95 6.64 -6.34
N GLY A 79 -17.07 6.12 -5.13
CA GLY A 79 -17.79 4.86 -4.84
C GLY A 79 -16.87 3.71 -4.45
N ASP A 80 -15.56 3.86 -4.65
CA ASP A 80 -14.54 2.94 -4.17
C ASP A 80 -13.45 3.69 -3.40
N SER A 81 -12.93 3.06 -2.35
CA SER A 81 -11.74 3.57 -1.67
C SER A 81 -10.80 2.42 -1.42
N VAL A 82 -9.53 2.63 -1.73
CA VAL A 82 -8.45 1.67 -1.53
C VAL A 82 -7.46 2.27 -0.56
N ILE A 83 -7.10 1.49 0.47
CA ILE A 83 -5.93 1.72 1.31
C ILE A 83 -4.99 0.55 1.06
N GLN A 84 -3.75 0.83 0.66
CA GLN A 84 -2.78 -0.19 0.29
C GLN A 84 -1.47 0.01 1.06
N HIS A 85 -0.99 -1.05 1.67
CA HIS A 85 0.31 -1.13 2.30
C HIS A 85 1.23 -1.98 1.42
N ILE A 86 2.40 -1.43 1.09
CA ILE A 86 3.38 -2.10 0.24
C ILE A 86 4.70 -2.11 0.97
N THR A 87 5.40 -3.23 0.95
CA THR A 87 6.81 -3.34 1.31
C THR A 87 7.57 -3.85 0.11
N VAL A 88 8.68 -3.20 -0.22
CA VAL A 88 9.62 -3.63 -1.26
C VAL A 88 10.94 -3.93 -0.59
N ILE A 89 11.50 -5.10 -0.89
CA ILE A 89 12.75 -5.60 -0.34
C ILE A 89 13.71 -5.86 -1.50
N ASN A 90 14.86 -5.20 -1.47
CA ASN A 90 15.96 -5.44 -2.38
C ASN A 90 16.95 -6.44 -1.76
N THR A 91 17.24 -7.52 -2.49
CA THR A 91 18.23 -8.53 -2.12
C THR A 91 19.51 -8.48 -2.96
N GLY A 92 19.65 -7.48 -3.84
CA GLY A 92 20.75 -7.29 -4.79
C GLY A 92 20.41 -7.82 -6.18
N GLU A 93 19.99 -9.07 -6.28
CA GLU A 93 19.65 -9.72 -7.57
C GLU A 93 18.14 -9.75 -7.83
N THR A 94 17.33 -9.57 -6.78
CA THR A 94 15.87 -9.71 -6.85
C THR A 94 15.20 -8.71 -5.92
N CYS A 95 14.08 -8.18 -6.38
CA CYS A 95 13.15 -7.37 -5.64
C CYS A 95 11.91 -8.18 -5.28
N PHE A 96 11.59 -8.24 -3.99
CA PHE A 96 10.36 -8.83 -3.50
C PHE A 96 9.39 -7.74 -3.11
N THR A 97 8.14 -7.88 -3.51
CA THR A 97 7.06 -7.00 -3.06
C THR A 97 6.08 -7.79 -2.22
N SER A 98 5.61 -7.17 -1.14
CA SER A 98 4.47 -7.63 -0.37
C SER A 98 3.47 -6.50 -0.34
N SER A 99 2.24 -6.80 -0.75
CA SER A 99 1.19 -5.80 -0.90
C SER A 99 -0.08 -6.31 -0.26
N ALA A 100 -0.71 -5.47 0.57
CA ALA A 100 -2.01 -5.73 1.16
C ALA A 100 -2.89 -4.50 0.96
N ALA A 101 -4.05 -4.69 0.34
CA ALA A 101 -5.03 -3.66 0.06
C ALA A 101 -6.33 -3.94 0.81
N GLN A 102 -6.91 -2.90 1.40
CA GLN A 102 -8.29 -2.84 1.85
C GLN A 102 -9.07 -2.01 0.85
N VAL A 103 -10.12 -2.59 0.29
CA VAL A 103 -11.03 -1.94 -0.65
C VAL A 103 -12.42 -1.91 0.00
N THR A 104 -13.09 -0.77 -0.10
CA THR A 104 -14.52 -0.70 0.18
C THR A 104 -15.24 -0.38 -1.12
N ASP A 105 -16.23 -1.20 -1.45
CA ASP A 105 -17.12 -1.03 -2.60
C ASP A 105 -18.55 -0.81 -2.12
N THR A 106 -19.31 0.02 -2.82
CA THR A 106 -20.73 0.26 -2.52
C THR A 106 -21.66 -0.88 -2.93
N GLU A 107 -21.21 -1.80 -3.77
CA GLU A 107 -21.95 -2.99 -4.19
C GLU A 107 -21.70 -4.19 -3.26
N SER A 108 -22.61 -5.18 -3.25
CA SER A 108 -22.45 -6.41 -2.46
C SER A 108 -21.23 -7.22 -2.88
N CYS A 109 -20.74 -8.10 -2.01
CA CYS A 109 -19.58 -8.94 -2.33
C CYS A 109 -19.83 -9.85 -3.54
N ASP A 110 -21.03 -10.43 -3.65
CA ASP A 110 -21.50 -11.15 -4.85
C ASP A 110 -21.37 -10.33 -6.15
N SER A 111 -21.76 -9.05 -6.11
CA SER A 111 -21.71 -8.17 -7.29
C SER A 111 -20.27 -7.81 -7.64
N TYR A 112 -19.45 -7.53 -6.62
CA TYR A 112 -18.04 -7.26 -6.77
C TYR A 112 -17.33 -8.46 -7.42
N GLN A 113 -17.51 -9.66 -6.88
CA GLN A 113 -16.83 -10.87 -7.35
C GLN A 113 -17.22 -11.22 -8.80
N ARG A 114 -18.46 -10.98 -9.22
CA ARG A 114 -18.88 -11.17 -10.62
C ARG A 114 -18.14 -10.27 -11.62
N LYS A 115 -17.60 -9.13 -11.17
CA LYS A 115 -16.75 -8.26 -12.01
C LYS A 115 -15.34 -8.81 -12.19
N PHE A 116 -14.90 -9.68 -11.29
CA PHE A 116 -13.57 -10.28 -11.23
C PHE A 116 -13.71 -11.81 -11.26
N PRO A 117 -14.13 -12.40 -12.40
CA PRO A 117 -14.40 -13.83 -12.51
C PRO A 117 -13.18 -14.72 -12.25
N GLU A 118 -11.97 -14.15 -12.29
CA GLU A 118 -10.73 -14.80 -11.87
C GLU A 118 -10.65 -15.09 -10.36
N MET A 119 -11.46 -14.40 -9.54
CA MET A 119 -11.56 -14.64 -8.09
C MET A 119 -12.48 -15.83 -7.83
N ARG A 120 -11.87 -16.93 -7.40
CA ARG A 120 -12.55 -18.19 -7.11
C ARG A 120 -12.79 -18.33 -5.62
N ASP A 121 -13.93 -18.90 -5.26
CA ASP A 121 -14.24 -19.22 -3.88
C ASP A 121 -13.34 -20.33 -3.35
N VAL A 122 -12.77 -20.10 -2.17
CA VAL A 122 -11.93 -21.06 -1.44
C VAL A 122 -12.68 -21.63 -0.25
N ALA A 123 -13.23 -20.76 0.60
CA ALA A 123 -13.92 -21.14 1.83
C ALA A 123 -14.75 -19.99 2.42
N THR A 124 -15.69 -20.32 3.30
CA THR A 124 -16.38 -19.33 4.14
C THR A 124 -16.10 -19.64 5.61
N GLN A 125 -15.63 -18.65 6.38
CA GLN A 125 -15.33 -18.81 7.81
C GLN A 125 -15.61 -17.51 8.58
N ALA A 126 -16.36 -17.59 9.68
CA ALA A 126 -16.66 -16.44 10.55
C ALA A 126 -17.25 -15.23 9.77
N ASP A 127 -18.18 -15.52 8.85
CA ASP A 127 -18.82 -14.54 7.96
C ASP A 127 -17.82 -13.80 7.04
N LEU A 128 -16.72 -14.47 6.70
CA LEU A 128 -15.73 -14.02 5.73
C LEU A 128 -15.65 -15.02 4.58
N GLU A 129 -15.71 -14.51 3.36
CA GLU A 129 -15.55 -15.27 2.13
C GLU A 129 -14.10 -15.19 1.66
N TRP A 130 -13.42 -16.31 1.62
CA TRP A 130 -12.04 -16.42 1.13
C TRP A 130 -12.07 -16.68 -0.36
N VAL A 131 -11.32 -15.87 -1.10
CA VAL A 131 -11.15 -16.02 -2.54
C VAL A 131 -9.68 -16.11 -2.91
N ASP A 132 -9.38 -16.75 -4.03
CA ASP A 132 -8.05 -16.76 -4.63
C ASP A 132 -8.10 -16.51 -6.14
N THR A 133 -6.95 -16.16 -6.71
CA THR A 133 -6.73 -16.16 -8.17
C THR A 133 -5.63 -17.15 -8.54
N GLU A 134 -5.62 -17.60 -9.80
CA GLU A 134 -4.55 -18.50 -10.30
C GLU A 134 -3.14 -17.88 -10.17
N ASP A 135 -3.06 -16.54 -10.19
CA ASP A 135 -1.83 -15.78 -10.04
C ASP A 135 -1.36 -15.64 -8.58
N GLY A 136 -2.02 -16.32 -7.63
CA GLY A 136 -1.62 -16.39 -6.23
C GLY A 136 -2.06 -15.20 -5.38
N VAL A 137 -3.02 -14.40 -5.86
CA VAL A 137 -3.67 -13.36 -5.06
C VAL A 137 -4.63 -14.04 -4.09
N THR A 138 -4.56 -13.70 -2.81
CA THR A 138 -5.53 -14.17 -1.79
C THR A 138 -6.38 -13.00 -1.33
N GLY A 139 -7.68 -13.20 -1.29
CA GLY A 139 -8.66 -12.20 -0.89
C GLY A 139 -9.57 -12.69 0.23
N VAL A 140 -10.11 -11.74 0.99
CA VAL A 140 -11.16 -11.95 1.97
C VAL A 140 -12.23 -10.89 1.76
N LEU A 141 -13.47 -11.33 1.52
CA LEU A 141 -14.64 -10.50 1.29
C LEU A 141 -15.57 -10.57 2.49
N LYS A 142 -16.24 -9.46 2.77
CA LYS A 142 -17.25 -9.35 3.82
C LYS A 142 -18.32 -8.35 3.44
N ASP A 143 -19.57 -8.81 3.40
CA ASP A 143 -20.71 -7.91 3.23
C ASP A 143 -20.84 -6.96 4.42
N LEU A 144 -21.16 -5.70 4.11
CA LEU A 144 -21.35 -4.67 5.11
C LEU A 144 -22.84 -4.59 5.53
N PRO A 145 -23.14 -4.25 6.81
CA PRO A 145 -24.51 -4.29 7.35
C PRO A 145 -25.56 -3.42 6.62
N GLU A 146 -25.14 -2.38 5.90
CA GLU A 146 -26.01 -1.45 5.16
C GLU A 146 -25.92 -1.65 3.64
N GLY A 147 -25.35 -2.78 3.20
CA GLY A 147 -24.94 -3.01 1.83
C GLY A 147 -23.52 -2.51 1.56
N GLY A 148 -22.94 -2.98 0.45
CA GLY A 148 -21.53 -2.79 0.14
C GLY A 148 -20.68 -3.98 0.55
N CYS A 149 -19.42 -3.96 0.12
CA CYS A 149 -18.46 -5.01 0.36
C CYS A 149 -17.15 -4.42 0.89
N ALA A 150 -16.63 -5.00 1.97
CA ALA A 150 -15.26 -4.82 2.38
C ALA A 150 -14.41 -5.96 1.84
N ILE A 151 -13.37 -5.61 1.08
CA ILE A 151 -12.46 -6.56 0.46
C ILE A 151 -11.07 -6.32 1.04
N THR A 152 -10.41 -7.37 1.50
CA THR A 152 -8.98 -7.37 1.79
C THR A 152 -8.27 -8.25 0.78
N ILE A 153 -7.27 -7.75 0.08
CA ILE A 153 -6.51 -8.50 -0.92
C ILE A 153 -5.04 -8.44 -0.56
N ALA A 154 -4.35 -9.58 -0.63
CA ALA A 154 -2.91 -9.66 -0.48
C ALA A 154 -2.28 -10.32 -1.71
N TYR A 155 -1.14 -9.79 -2.15
CA TYR A 155 -0.31 -10.39 -3.18
C TYR A 155 1.17 -10.20 -2.87
N MET A 156 1.99 -11.14 -3.36
CA MET A 156 3.43 -11.07 -3.29
C MET A 156 4.02 -11.14 -4.69
N GLY A 157 4.95 -10.23 -5.01
CA GLY A 157 5.64 -10.19 -6.28
C GLY A 157 7.12 -10.52 -6.14
N ARG A 158 7.69 -11.07 -7.21
CA ARG A 158 9.14 -11.26 -7.37
C ARG A 158 9.56 -10.71 -8.72
N TYR A 159 10.56 -9.85 -8.71
CA TYR A 159 11.08 -9.18 -9.90
C TYR A 159 12.60 -9.28 -9.91
N ASP A 160 13.19 -9.61 -11.05
CA ASP A 160 14.64 -9.59 -11.19
C ASP A 160 15.12 -8.13 -11.28
N VAL A 161 16.29 -7.84 -10.70
CA VAL A 161 16.90 -6.51 -10.78
C VAL A 161 17.57 -6.38 -12.15
N GLU A 162 17.15 -5.39 -12.95
CA GLU A 162 17.75 -5.04 -14.24
C GLU A 162 19.08 -4.27 -14.10
#